data_AF-A0AAE2Y5D6-F1
#
_entry.id   AF-A0AAE2Y5D6-F1
#
_cell.length_a   1.000
_cell.length_b   1.000
_cell.length_c   1.000
_cell.angle_alpha   90.00
_cell.angle_beta   90.00
_cell.angle_gamma   90.00
#
_symmetry.space_group_name_H-M   'P 1'
#
loop_
_entity.id
_entity.type
_entity.pdbx_description
1 polymer ?
#
loop_
_entity_poly.entity_id
_entity_poly.type
_entity_poly.pdbx_seq_one_letter_code
_entity_poly.pdbx_strand_id
1 'polypeptide(L)'
;MMNNFPYSRSWGFDKLRELKKDGLDEKEKKKLFRKLEKIAQKIESAIGTFPKANICILNTQGKIFYCSRAQRREILEFISDYVQKNHESYPKGSYAIPRSDLSLIIWKLSDNAAITIYTEGGLGALLSKTPYIMHFSKKIDQMVVKLSSLPAEECLMLYEKFTLDGSRSEILRHEIFSPVFQTNEQKSKLLKVFNEVELKVLEEIDGKKTVQEIAEKTGIPLELVRKTIQRGISQSIVKRVKQYPLIKRLDRGSLLLFGIDPSYINFYKELRRLCNGKRTLEEIASLLEIPETKLVNILERVENSIEWIREVE
;
A
#
# COMPACT_ATOMS: atom_id res chain seq x y z
N MET A 1 -12.93 63.80 32.61
CA MET A 1 -13.57 62.52 32.99
C MET A 1 -13.83 61.74 31.73
N MET A 2 -13.31 60.51 31.68
CA MET A 2 -13.43 59.54 30.59
C MET A 2 -14.85 58.95 30.53
N ASN A 3 -15.31 58.60 29.33
CA ASN A 3 -16.04 57.35 29.01
C ASN A 3 -16.35 57.34 27.50
N ASN A 4 -15.57 56.58 26.72
CA ASN A 4 -15.78 55.15 26.39
C ASN A 4 -16.80 54.97 25.26
N PHE A 5 -16.26 54.85 24.05
CA PHE A 5 -16.94 54.32 22.87
C PHE A 5 -17.43 52.88 23.13
N PRO A 6 -18.72 52.56 22.91
CA PRO A 6 -19.15 51.17 22.87
C PRO A 6 -18.76 50.57 21.51
N TYR A 7 -17.89 49.56 21.61
CA TYR A 7 -17.46 48.67 20.54
C TYR A 7 -18.61 48.16 19.68
N SER A 8 -18.37 48.20 18.36
CA SER A 8 -19.09 47.46 17.33
C SER A 8 -19.18 45.97 17.69
N ARG A 9 -20.39 45.46 17.94
CA ARG A 9 -20.63 44.01 17.95
C ARG A 9 -20.68 43.52 16.50
N SER A 10 -19.61 42.83 16.12
CA SER A 10 -19.44 42.15 14.84
C SER A 10 -20.55 41.13 14.59
N TRP A 11 -21.57 41.55 13.84
CA TRP A 11 -22.33 40.66 12.98
C TRP A 11 -21.35 40.05 11.97
N GLY A 12 -21.13 38.73 11.98
CA GLY A 12 -20.50 38.06 10.82
C GLY A 12 -19.33 37.11 11.04
N PHE A 13 -19.09 36.54 12.23
CA PHE A 13 -18.10 35.44 12.36
C PHE A 13 -18.63 34.16 13.04
N ASP A 14 -19.64 34.26 13.91
CA ASP A 14 -20.17 33.07 14.58
C ASP A 14 -20.98 32.16 13.62
N LYS A 15 -21.72 32.73 12.67
CA LYS A 15 -22.41 31.95 11.61
C LYS A 15 -21.45 31.32 10.59
N LEU A 16 -20.27 31.90 10.36
CA LEU A 16 -19.23 31.30 9.50
C LEU A 16 -18.49 30.16 10.21
N ARG A 17 -18.47 30.15 11.55
CA ARG A 17 -18.00 29.00 12.36
C ARG A 17 -19.02 27.86 12.38
N GLU A 18 -20.31 28.18 12.33
CA GLU A 18 -21.37 27.17 12.21
C GLU A 18 -21.40 26.53 10.81
N LEU A 19 -21.12 27.28 9.74
CA LEU A 19 -21.01 26.74 8.37
C LEU A 19 -19.74 25.92 8.10
N LYS A 20 -18.74 25.95 8.99
CA LYS A 20 -17.53 25.10 8.92
C LYS A 20 -17.63 23.82 9.78
N LYS A 21 -18.77 23.54 10.40
CA LYS A 21 -19.00 22.34 11.23
C LYS A 21 -19.51 21.11 10.47
N ASP A 22 -19.77 21.22 9.16
CA ASP A 22 -20.30 20.09 8.37
C ASP A 22 -19.21 19.18 7.79
N GLY A 23 -17.93 19.49 8.02
CA GLY A 23 -16.81 18.62 7.68
C GLY A 23 -16.34 17.80 8.89
N LEU A 24 -16.13 16.50 8.70
CA LEU A 24 -15.41 15.67 9.67
C LEU A 24 -14.03 16.27 9.97
N ASP A 25 -13.66 16.41 11.25
CA ASP A 25 -12.30 16.79 11.65
C ASP A 25 -11.29 15.67 11.28
N GLU A 26 -10.05 16.01 10.93
CA GLU A 26 -8.99 15.07 10.55
C GLU A 26 -8.77 13.98 11.61
N LYS A 27 -8.91 14.35 12.89
CA LYS A 27 -8.80 13.40 14.01
C LYS A 27 -9.96 12.41 14.02
N GLU A 28 -11.17 12.84 13.66
CA GLU A 28 -12.34 11.97 13.54
C GLU A 28 -12.23 11.06 12.31
N LYS A 29 -11.79 11.59 11.16
CA LYS A 29 -11.51 10.79 9.95
C LYS A 29 -10.53 9.65 10.26
N LYS A 30 -9.38 9.99 10.84
CA LYS A 30 -8.36 8.99 11.25
C LYS A 30 -8.92 7.95 12.22
N LYS A 31 -9.81 8.35 13.14
CA LYS A 31 -10.47 7.44 14.08
C LYS A 31 -11.44 6.49 13.37
N LEU A 32 -12.19 6.95 12.37
CA LEU A 32 -13.11 6.13 11.58
C LEU A 32 -12.34 5.11 10.73
N PHE A 33 -11.29 5.53 10.03
CA PHE A 33 -10.45 4.64 9.22
C PHE A 33 -9.79 3.54 10.07
N ARG A 34 -9.19 3.88 11.22
CA ARG A 34 -8.63 2.88 12.15
C ARG A 34 -9.67 1.89 12.69
N LYS A 35 -10.93 2.31 12.81
CA LYS A 35 -12.01 1.39 13.21
C LYS A 35 -12.39 0.45 12.07
N LEU A 36 -12.47 0.94 10.84
CA LEU A 36 -12.69 0.12 9.65
C LEU A 36 -11.57 -0.93 9.50
N GLU A 37 -10.31 -0.49 9.61
CA GLU A 37 -9.14 -1.36 9.60
C GLU A 37 -9.21 -2.46 10.67
N LYS A 38 -9.52 -2.11 11.93
CA LYS A 38 -9.69 -3.09 13.01
C LYS A 38 -10.83 -4.08 12.76
N ILE A 39 -11.90 -3.65 12.11
CA ILE A 39 -13.00 -4.56 11.74
C ILE A 39 -12.53 -5.49 10.62
N ALA A 40 -11.88 -4.95 9.59
CA ALA A 40 -11.32 -5.75 8.50
C ALA A 40 -10.33 -6.79 9.03
N GLN A 41 -9.38 -6.43 9.90
CA GLN A 41 -8.44 -7.36 10.53
C GLN A 41 -9.15 -8.48 11.30
N LYS A 42 -10.26 -8.18 12.01
CA LYS A 42 -11.06 -9.21 12.69
C LYS A 42 -11.72 -10.17 11.70
N ILE A 43 -12.23 -9.64 10.59
CA ILE A 43 -12.81 -10.45 9.52
C ILE A 43 -11.71 -11.29 8.86
N GLU A 44 -10.56 -10.72 8.54
CA GLU A 44 -9.40 -11.41 7.97
C GLU A 44 -8.94 -12.57 8.86
N SER A 45 -8.77 -12.35 10.17
CA SER A 45 -8.41 -13.43 11.11
C SER A 45 -9.45 -14.54 11.15
N ALA A 46 -10.74 -14.22 11.05
CA ALA A 46 -11.82 -15.20 11.04
C ALA A 46 -11.92 -16.00 9.72
N ILE A 47 -11.32 -15.49 8.65
CA ILE A 47 -11.20 -16.12 7.33
C ILE A 47 -9.74 -16.49 7.02
N GLY A 48 -8.84 -16.51 8.02
CA GLY A 48 -7.40 -16.72 7.82
C GLY A 48 -7.02 -18.08 7.22
N THR A 49 -7.97 -19.01 7.12
CA THR A 49 -7.85 -20.27 6.38
C THR A 49 -7.82 -20.09 4.86
N PHE A 50 -8.19 -18.90 4.33
CA PHE A 50 -8.19 -18.62 2.90
C PHE A 50 -6.90 -17.89 2.48
N PRO A 51 -6.12 -18.45 1.54
CA PRO A 51 -4.97 -17.75 0.99
C PRO A 51 -5.43 -16.46 0.28
N LYS A 52 -4.77 -15.36 0.62
CA LYS A 52 -4.93 -14.05 -0.04
C LYS A 52 -6.37 -13.51 -0.08
N ALA A 53 -7.14 -13.67 1.00
CA ALA A 53 -8.41 -12.98 1.14
C ALA A 53 -8.17 -11.46 1.22
N ASN A 54 -8.87 -10.72 0.37
CA ASN A 54 -8.77 -9.28 0.25
C ASN A 54 -10.12 -8.65 0.49
N ILE A 55 -10.20 -7.80 1.50
CA ILE A 55 -11.46 -7.19 1.95
C ILE A 55 -11.51 -5.77 1.39
N CYS A 56 -12.64 -5.35 0.81
CA CYS A 56 -12.95 -3.94 0.63
C CYS A 56 -14.27 -3.58 1.32
N ILE A 57 -14.32 -2.35 1.81
CA ILE A 57 -15.51 -1.73 2.40
C ILE A 57 -15.85 -0.53 1.53
N LEU A 58 -17.09 -0.49 1.08
CA LEU A 58 -17.59 0.53 0.16
C LEU A 58 -19.04 0.89 0.48
N ASN A 59 -19.50 2.02 -0.03
CA ASN A 59 -20.94 2.31 -0.04
C ASN A 59 -21.64 1.67 -1.24
N THR A 60 -22.96 1.70 -1.20
CA THR A 60 -23.84 1.22 -2.28
C THR A 60 -23.72 2.05 -3.57
N GLN A 61 -23.15 3.25 -3.51
CA GLN A 61 -22.82 4.08 -4.69
C GLN A 61 -21.49 3.68 -5.36
N GLY A 62 -20.80 2.64 -4.88
CA GLY A 62 -19.53 2.17 -5.42
C GLY A 62 -18.28 2.83 -4.80
N LYS A 63 -18.46 3.81 -3.91
CA LYS A 63 -17.34 4.53 -3.29
C LYS A 63 -16.62 3.66 -2.26
N ILE A 64 -15.35 3.37 -2.52
CA ILE A 64 -14.49 2.56 -1.66
C ILE A 64 -13.90 3.40 -0.53
N PHE A 65 -14.01 2.91 0.70
CA PHE A 65 -13.48 3.56 1.91
C PHE A 65 -12.30 2.82 2.53
N TYR A 66 -12.17 1.51 2.29
CA TYR A 66 -11.07 0.72 2.84
C TYR A 66 -10.85 -0.52 1.97
N CYS A 67 -9.59 -0.93 1.78
CA CYS A 67 -9.26 -2.25 1.26
C CYS A 67 -8.05 -2.85 1.99
N SER A 68 -8.08 -4.10 2.42
CA SER A 68 -7.03 -4.61 3.32
C SER A 68 -5.63 -4.75 2.70
N ARG A 69 -5.51 -4.80 1.37
CA ARG A 69 -4.24 -4.82 0.63
C ARG A 69 -4.36 -4.00 -0.65
N ALA A 70 -3.21 -3.68 -1.26
CA ALA A 70 -3.18 -3.10 -2.60
C ALA A 70 -3.83 -4.06 -3.61
N GLN A 71 -4.98 -3.67 -4.15
CA GLN A 71 -5.71 -4.46 -5.14
C GLN A 71 -5.42 -3.91 -6.54
N ARG A 72 -5.46 -4.79 -7.55
CA ARG A 72 -5.39 -4.34 -8.95
C ARG A 72 -6.52 -3.35 -9.20
N ARG A 73 -6.19 -2.21 -9.80
CA ARG A 73 -7.14 -1.13 -10.10
C ARG A 73 -8.38 -1.64 -10.86
N GLU A 74 -8.18 -2.54 -11.81
CA GLU A 74 -9.25 -3.20 -12.58
C GLU A 74 -10.27 -3.92 -11.69
N ILE A 75 -9.82 -4.53 -10.59
CA ILE A 75 -10.71 -5.24 -9.64
C ILE A 75 -11.52 -4.23 -8.83
N LEU A 76 -10.89 -3.13 -8.38
CA LEU A 76 -11.58 -2.08 -7.63
C LEU A 76 -12.62 -1.35 -8.49
N GLU A 77 -12.28 -1.02 -9.73
CA GLU A 77 -13.19 -0.42 -10.70
C GLU A 77 -14.37 -1.35 -10.97
N PHE A 78 -14.12 -2.65 -11.18
CA PHE A 78 -15.17 -3.65 -11.34
C PHE A 78 -16.08 -3.73 -10.11
N ILE A 79 -15.53 -3.81 -8.90
CA ILE A 79 -16.32 -3.89 -7.66
C ILE A 79 -17.19 -2.65 -7.48
N SER A 80 -16.61 -1.47 -7.69
CA SER A 80 -17.30 -0.18 -7.61
C SER A 80 -18.48 -0.16 -8.58
N ASP A 81 -18.23 -0.44 -9.87
CA ASP A 81 -19.24 -0.47 -10.92
C ASP A 81 -20.34 -1.50 -10.64
N TYR A 82 -19.97 -2.69 -10.19
CA TYR A 82 -20.92 -3.77 -9.95
C TYR A 82 -21.85 -3.40 -8.78
N VAL A 83 -21.31 -2.91 -7.66
CA VAL A 83 -22.13 -2.49 -6.52
C VAL A 83 -23.03 -1.33 -6.92
N GLN A 84 -22.50 -0.31 -7.59
CA GLN A 84 -23.29 0.83 -8.03
C GLN A 84 -24.46 0.41 -8.92
N LYS A 85 -24.25 -0.50 -9.88
CA LYS A 85 -25.30 -0.94 -10.81
C LYS A 85 -26.34 -1.87 -10.18
N ASN A 86 -25.96 -2.65 -9.16
CA ASN A 86 -26.79 -3.76 -8.68
C ASN A 86 -27.28 -3.62 -7.23
N HIS A 87 -26.86 -2.59 -6.48
CA HIS A 87 -27.19 -2.48 -5.06
C HIS A 87 -28.70 -2.37 -4.77
N GLU A 88 -29.50 -1.80 -5.67
CA GLU A 88 -30.96 -1.70 -5.51
C GLU A 88 -31.65 -3.06 -5.69
N SER A 89 -31.07 -3.94 -6.50
CA SER A 89 -31.71 -5.20 -6.93
C SER A 89 -31.56 -6.34 -5.92
N TYR A 90 -30.59 -6.25 -5.00
CA TYR A 90 -30.30 -7.31 -4.03
C TYR A 90 -30.64 -6.90 -2.58
N PRO A 91 -31.29 -7.78 -1.79
CA PRO A 91 -31.54 -7.53 -0.37
C PRO A 91 -30.25 -7.56 0.49
N LYS A 92 -30.39 -7.36 1.81
CA LYS A 92 -29.25 -7.49 2.73
C LYS A 92 -28.86 -8.97 2.82
N GLY A 93 -27.59 -9.29 2.63
CA GLY A 93 -27.14 -10.68 2.51
C GLY A 93 -25.84 -10.82 1.74
N SER A 94 -25.51 -12.05 1.36
CA SER A 94 -24.28 -12.40 0.65
C SER A 94 -24.56 -12.89 -0.76
N TYR A 95 -23.76 -12.42 -1.72
CA TYR A 95 -23.94 -12.64 -3.15
C TYR A 95 -22.60 -13.02 -3.77
N ALA A 96 -22.50 -14.23 -4.30
CA ALA A 96 -21.36 -14.63 -5.10
C ALA A 96 -21.47 -14.00 -6.49
N ILE A 97 -20.39 -13.40 -6.98
CA ILE A 97 -20.33 -12.83 -8.32
C ILE A 97 -19.72 -13.87 -9.27
N PRO A 98 -20.39 -14.17 -10.40
CA PRO A 98 -19.84 -15.08 -11.39
C PRO A 98 -18.67 -14.42 -12.11
N ARG A 99 -17.45 -14.88 -11.82
CA ARG A 99 -16.22 -14.55 -12.57
C ARG A 99 -15.38 -15.81 -12.72
N SER A 100 -14.81 -16.02 -13.90
CA SER A 100 -14.09 -17.26 -14.24
C SER A 100 -12.72 -17.38 -13.61
N ASP A 101 -12.14 -16.25 -13.18
CA ASP A 101 -10.76 -16.11 -12.71
C ASP A 101 -10.65 -15.77 -11.21
N LEU A 102 -11.75 -15.40 -10.55
CA LEU A 102 -11.75 -14.95 -9.15
C LEU A 102 -13.03 -15.31 -8.40
N SER A 103 -12.87 -15.78 -7.16
CA SER A 103 -13.98 -15.95 -6.22
C SER A 103 -14.24 -14.63 -5.49
N LEU A 104 -15.27 -13.90 -5.92
CA LEU A 104 -15.70 -12.62 -5.32
C LEU A 104 -17.08 -12.78 -4.67
N ILE A 105 -17.20 -12.35 -3.42
CA ILE A 105 -18.48 -12.28 -2.71
C ILE A 105 -18.71 -10.87 -2.22
N ILE A 106 -19.94 -10.39 -2.40
CA ILE A 106 -20.43 -9.13 -1.86
C ILE A 106 -21.41 -9.40 -0.74
N TRP A 107 -21.16 -8.82 0.42
CA TRP A 107 -22.11 -8.71 1.51
C TRP A 107 -22.74 -7.32 1.50
N LYS A 108 -24.01 -7.22 1.13
CA LYS A 108 -24.79 -6.00 1.34
C LYS A 108 -25.18 -5.94 2.82
N LEU A 109 -24.52 -5.06 3.56
CA LEU A 109 -24.68 -4.92 5.01
C LEU A 109 -25.89 -4.06 5.35
N SER A 110 -26.11 -3.01 4.56
CA SER A 110 -27.18 -2.05 4.71
C SER A 110 -27.54 -1.42 3.35
N ASP A 111 -28.41 -0.43 3.37
CA ASP A 111 -28.76 0.35 2.17
C ASP A 111 -27.65 1.35 1.79
N ASN A 112 -26.69 1.56 2.71
CA ASN A 112 -25.56 2.47 2.51
C ASN A 112 -24.21 1.77 2.40
N ALA A 113 -24.07 0.52 2.86
CA ALA A 113 -22.76 -0.12 3.03
C ALA A 113 -22.72 -1.55 2.52
N ALA A 114 -21.58 -1.89 1.91
CA ALA A 114 -21.23 -3.22 1.47
C ALA A 114 -19.80 -3.59 1.91
N ILE A 115 -19.56 -4.89 2.07
CA ILE A 115 -18.23 -5.49 2.11
C ILE A 115 -18.08 -6.36 0.87
N THR A 116 -16.92 -6.31 0.23
CA THR A 116 -16.51 -7.32 -0.74
C THR A 116 -15.32 -8.09 -0.22
N ILE A 117 -15.31 -9.40 -0.41
CA ILE A 117 -14.11 -10.22 -0.19
C ILE A 117 -13.83 -10.97 -1.48
N TYR A 118 -12.61 -10.85 -1.98
CA TYR A 118 -12.11 -11.71 -3.04
C TYR A 118 -11.01 -12.64 -2.52
N THR A 119 -10.97 -13.86 -3.04
CA THR A 119 -9.96 -14.86 -2.72
C THR A 119 -9.69 -15.73 -3.95
N GLU A 120 -8.54 -16.41 -3.95
CA GLU A 120 -8.22 -17.48 -4.91
C GLU A 120 -8.86 -18.83 -4.49
N GLY A 121 -9.50 -18.92 -3.32
CA GLY A 121 -10.13 -20.13 -2.78
C GLY A 121 -11.62 -20.32 -3.12
N GLY A 122 -12.23 -21.41 -2.60
CA GLY A 122 -13.64 -21.76 -2.88
C GLY A 122 -14.67 -20.90 -2.15
N LEU A 123 -15.71 -20.46 -2.88
CA LEU A 123 -16.78 -19.55 -2.42
C LEU A 123 -17.60 -20.08 -1.23
N GLY A 124 -17.87 -21.39 -1.18
CA GLY A 124 -18.81 -21.97 -0.20
C GLY A 124 -18.39 -21.77 1.25
N ALA A 125 -17.09 -21.93 1.53
CA ALA A 125 -16.59 -21.79 2.90
C ALA A 125 -16.54 -20.30 3.33
N LEU A 126 -16.42 -19.34 2.41
CA LEU A 126 -16.58 -17.92 2.73
C LEU A 126 -18.04 -17.56 3.02
N LEU A 127 -18.99 -18.09 2.25
CA LEU A 127 -20.42 -17.87 2.49
C LEU A 127 -20.85 -18.36 3.88
N SER A 128 -20.23 -19.43 4.41
CA SER A 128 -20.47 -19.90 5.78
C SER A 128 -20.15 -18.84 6.86
N LYS A 129 -19.32 -17.84 6.55
CA LYS A 129 -18.95 -16.75 7.45
C LYS A 129 -19.90 -15.56 7.39
N THR A 130 -20.98 -15.65 6.60
CA THR A 130 -21.98 -14.59 6.47
C THR A 130 -22.51 -14.08 7.81
N PRO A 131 -22.92 -14.92 8.79
CA PRO A 131 -23.41 -14.43 10.08
C PRO A 131 -22.37 -13.58 10.83
N TYR A 132 -21.10 -13.97 10.75
CA TYR A 132 -20.00 -13.27 11.40
C TYR A 132 -19.71 -11.91 10.72
N ILE A 133 -19.72 -11.86 9.39
CA ILE A 133 -19.53 -10.61 8.65
C ILE A 133 -20.71 -9.67 8.91
N MET A 134 -21.94 -10.18 8.86
CA MET A 134 -23.16 -9.41 9.09
C MET A 134 -23.26 -8.86 10.52
N HIS A 135 -22.58 -9.46 11.51
CA HIS A 135 -22.47 -8.91 12.87
C HIS A 135 -21.87 -7.49 12.89
N PHE A 136 -21.02 -7.15 11.92
CA PHE A 136 -20.40 -5.82 11.82
C PHE A 136 -21.26 -4.80 11.06
N SER A 137 -22.40 -5.20 10.48
CA SER A 137 -23.20 -4.36 9.57
C SER A 137 -23.53 -3.00 10.17
N LYS A 138 -24.10 -2.96 11.39
CA LYS A 138 -24.49 -1.70 12.05
C LYS A 138 -23.31 -0.77 12.30
N LYS A 139 -22.15 -1.32 12.69
CA LYS A 139 -20.94 -0.53 12.96
C LYS A 139 -20.35 0.02 11.67
N ILE A 140 -20.32 -0.78 10.61
CA ILE A 140 -19.78 -0.37 9.31
C ILE A 140 -20.68 0.68 8.67
N ASP A 141 -22.00 0.46 8.66
CA ASP A 141 -22.98 1.41 8.13
C ASP A 141 -22.83 2.81 8.75
N GLN A 142 -22.75 2.90 10.08
CA GLN A 142 -22.53 4.17 10.78
C GLN A 142 -21.23 4.89 10.36
N MET A 143 -20.18 4.14 10.06
CA MET A 143 -18.91 4.72 9.62
C MET A 143 -18.96 5.13 8.15
N VAL A 144 -19.56 4.31 7.29
CA VAL A 144 -19.71 4.57 5.86
C VAL A 144 -20.62 5.78 5.61
N VAL A 145 -21.73 5.90 6.33
CA VAL A 145 -22.62 7.08 6.25
C VAL A 145 -21.86 8.35 6.60
N LYS A 146 -21.07 8.33 7.67
CA LYS A 146 -20.22 9.47 8.06
C LYS A 146 -19.17 9.80 6.99
N LEU A 147 -18.51 8.80 6.43
CA LEU A 147 -17.46 9.01 5.42
C LEU A 147 -18.03 9.39 4.04
N SER A 148 -19.30 9.09 3.77
CA SER A 148 -19.95 9.40 2.50
C SER A 148 -20.16 10.90 2.29
N SER A 149 -20.11 11.72 3.33
CA SER A 149 -20.15 13.19 3.21
C SER A 149 -18.85 13.79 2.68
N LEU A 150 -17.75 13.02 2.65
CA LEU A 150 -16.47 13.47 2.10
C LEU A 150 -16.50 13.41 0.56
N PRO A 151 -15.72 14.24 -0.15
CA PRO A 151 -15.44 14.07 -1.58
C PRO A 151 -14.82 12.71 -1.92
N ALA A 152 -14.96 12.24 -3.16
CA ALA A 152 -14.43 10.94 -3.60
C ALA A 152 -12.89 10.92 -3.56
N GLU A 153 -12.28 12.01 -4.01
CA GLU A 153 -10.85 12.25 -4.05
C GLU A 153 -10.24 12.23 -2.64
N GLU A 154 -10.96 12.78 -1.66
CA GLU A 154 -10.52 12.80 -0.27
C GLU A 154 -10.57 11.42 0.37
N CYS A 155 -11.59 10.61 0.06
CA CYS A 155 -11.63 9.22 0.51
C CYS A 155 -10.53 8.37 -0.12
N LEU A 156 -10.21 8.59 -1.40
CA LEU A 156 -9.09 7.92 -2.06
C LEU A 156 -7.75 8.32 -1.42
N MET A 157 -7.53 9.61 -1.15
CA MET A 157 -6.35 10.09 -0.44
C MET A 157 -6.24 9.54 0.98
N LEU A 158 -7.36 9.44 1.71
CA LEU A 158 -7.38 8.86 3.06
C LEU A 158 -7.16 7.34 3.01
N TYR A 159 -7.70 6.65 1.99
CA TYR A 159 -7.39 5.26 1.71
C TYR A 159 -5.90 5.08 1.43
N GLU A 160 -5.32 5.83 0.50
CA GLU A 160 -3.88 5.78 0.21
C GLU A 160 -3.06 6.06 1.48
N LYS A 161 -3.40 7.13 2.21
CA LYS A 161 -2.71 7.54 3.43
C LYS A 161 -2.82 6.55 4.59
N PHE A 162 -3.95 5.87 4.79
CA PHE A 162 -4.16 5.02 5.97
C PHE A 162 -4.11 3.53 5.67
N THR A 163 -4.14 3.15 4.40
CA THR A 163 -4.14 1.75 3.97
C THR A 163 -2.80 1.36 3.37
N LEU A 164 -2.11 2.28 2.67
CA LEU A 164 -0.74 2.06 2.21
C LEU A 164 0.30 2.30 3.33
N ASP A 165 0.00 3.13 4.33
CA ASP A 165 0.81 3.22 5.57
C ASP A 165 0.75 1.93 6.41
N GLY A 166 -0.26 1.08 6.19
CA GLY A 166 -0.47 -0.18 6.93
C GLY A 166 0.27 -1.37 6.32
N SER A 167 0.50 -1.38 5.00
CA SER A 167 1.41 -2.34 4.36
C SER A 167 2.84 -1.83 4.46
N ARG A 168 3.48 -2.06 5.60
CA ARG A 168 4.94 -1.95 5.75
C ARG A 168 5.64 -3.03 4.92
N SER A 169 5.65 -2.86 3.61
CA SER A 169 6.90 -3.04 2.88
C SER A 169 7.46 -1.63 2.79
N GLU A 170 8.08 -1.17 3.88
CA GLU A 170 8.82 0.09 3.84
C GLU A 170 9.80 -0.02 2.69
N ILE A 171 9.64 0.81 1.66
CA ILE A 171 10.53 0.76 0.50
C ILE A 171 11.93 1.10 0.99
N LEU A 172 12.79 0.09 1.02
CA LEU A 172 14.15 0.23 1.50
C LEU A 172 14.98 1.02 0.47
N ARG A 173 16.03 1.69 0.95
CA ARG A 173 16.85 2.58 0.13
C ARG A 173 17.54 1.85 -1.02
N HIS A 174 17.84 0.57 -0.82
CA HIS A 174 18.54 -0.31 -1.74
C HIS A 174 17.63 -1.11 -2.68
N GLU A 175 16.31 -1.00 -2.51
CA GLU A 175 15.37 -1.68 -3.41
C GLU A 175 15.46 -1.13 -4.83
N ILE A 176 15.22 -2.00 -5.80
CA ILE A 176 15.19 -1.67 -7.22
C ILE A 176 13.77 -1.91 -7.75
N PHE A 177 13.39 -1.05 -8.68
CA PHE A 177 12.10 -1.08 -9.31
C PHE A 177 12.24 -1.00 -10.82
N SER A 178 11.30 -1.63 -11.54
CA SER A 178 11.25 -1.63 -13.01
C SER A 178 9.94 -1.01 -13.49
N PRO A 179 9.98 -0.17 -14.54
CA PRO A 179 8.77 0.40 -15.12
C PRO A 179 8.00 -0.69 -15.88
N VAL A 180 6.67 -0.69 -15.75
CA VAL A 180 5.79 -1.61 -16.48
C VAL A 180 5.39 -1.04 -17.85
N PHE A 181 5.56 0.26 -18.04
CA PHE A 181 5.17 0.95 -19.27
C PHE A 181 6.35 1.16 -20.21
N GLN A 182 6.12 0.90 -21.51
CA GLN A 182 7.17 0.94 -22.54
C GLN A 182 6.98 2.05 -23.59
N THR A 183 5.90 2.84 -23.55
CA THR A 183 5.53 3.74 -24.68
C THR A 183 5.21 5.19 -24.30
N ASN A 184 5.69 6.12 -25.14
CA ASN A 184 5.49 7.57 -25.02
C ASN A 184 4.02 8.02 -25.00
N GLU A 185 3.09 7.26 -25.59
CA GLU A 185 1.65 7.60 -25.60
C GLU A 185 1.00 7.61 -24.21
N GLN A 186 1.54 6.86 -23.24
CA GLN A 186 0.99 6.77 -21.89
C GLN A 186 1.48 7.88 -20.95
N LYS A 187 2.50 8.65 -21.35
CA LYS A 187 3.06 9.78 -20.59
C LYS A 187 2.04 10.89 -20.36
N SER A 188 1.18 11.14 -21.35
CA SER A 188 0.06 12.09 -21.26
C SER A 188 -1.02 11.65 -20.25
N LYS A 189 -1.21 10.34 -20.06
CA LYS A 189 -2.11 9.77 -19.05
C LYS A 189 -1.48 9.83 -17.66
N LEU A 190 -0.16 9.66 -17.54
CA LEU A 190 0.58 9.78 -16.28
C LEU A 190 0.57 11.21 -15.73
N LEU A 191 0.65 12.23 -16.59
CA LEU A 191 0.51 13.65 -16.21
C LEU A 191 -0.84 14.00 -15.58
N LYS A 192 -1.90 13.23 -15.84
CA LYS A 192 -3.20 13.43 -15.18
C LYS A 192 -3.24 12.89 -13.75
N VAL A 193 -2.28 12.05 -13.39
CA VAL A 193 -2.28 11.31 -12.11
C VAL A 193 -1.10 11.71 -11.23
N PHE A 194 0.04 12.01 -11.83
CA PHE A 194 1.29 12.37 -11.16
C PHE A 194 1.71 13.79 -11.50
N ASN A 195 2.25 14.48 -10.49
CA ASN A 195 2.81 15.82 -10.68
C ASN A 195 4.16 15.74 -11.40
N GLU A 196 4.65 16.86 -11.92
CA GLU A 196 5.93 16.92 -12.65
C GLU A 196 7.12 16.36 -11.86
N VAL A 197 7.13 16.58 -10.52
CA VAL A 197 8.16 16.06 -9.62
C VAL A 197 8.10 14.53 -9.52
N GLU A 198 6.89 13.98 -9.43
CA GLU A 198 6.68 12.53 -9.34
C GLU A 198 7.02 11.84 -10.66
N LEU A 199 6.74 12.48 -11.80
CA LEU A 199 7.12 11.98 -13.12
C LEU A 199 8.63 11.86 -13.29
N LYS A 200 9.40 12.84 -12.80
CA LYS A 200 10.87 12.75 -12.80
C LYS A 200 11.39 11.53 -12.05
N VAL A 201 10.74 11.17 -10.93
CA VAL A 201 11.08 9.94 -10.20
C VAL A 201 10.78 8.72 -11.05
N LEU A 202 9.57 8.64 -11.63
CA LEU A 202 9.15 7.49 -12.43
C LEU A 202 9.99 7.30 -13.71
N GLU A 203 10.46 8.40 -14.32
CA GLU A 203 11.35 8.37 -15.49
C GLU A 203 12.74 7.81 -15.18
N GLU A 204 13.20 7.94 -13.94
CA GLU A 204 14.51 7.43 -13.52
C GLU A 204 14.50 5.95 -13.11
N ILE A 205 13.31 5.35 -12.96
CA ILE A 205 13.12 3.93 -12.67
C ILE A 205 13.41 3.13 -13.96
N ASP A 206 14.49 2.37 -13.96
CA ASP A 206 15.00 1.65 -15.13
C ASP A 206 15.23 0.15 -14.88
N GLY A 207 14.82 -0.37 -13.71
CA GLY A 207 15.13 -1.74 -13.30
C GLY A 207 16.58 -1.94 -12.84
N LYS A 208 17.36 -0.85 -12.72
CA LYS A 208 18.76 -0.91 -12.33
C LYS A 208 19.14 -0.03 -11.16
N LYS A 209 18.58 1.18 -11.09
CA LYS A 209 18.91 2.12 -10.02
C LYS A 209 18.21 1.78 -8.72
N THR A 210 18.92 1.97 -7.62
CA THR A 210 18.33 1.89 -6.28
C THR A 210 17.47 3.12 -5.99
N VAL A 211 16.57 3.02 -5.00
CA VAL A 211 15.78 4.18 -4.56
C VAL A 211 16.66 5.35 -4.12
N GLN A 212 17.80 5.06 -3.48
CA GLN A 212 18.76 6.08 -3.10
C GLN A 212 19.40 6.78 -4.31
N GLU A 213 19.86 6.01 -5.30
CA GLU A 213 20.44 6.57 -6.53
C GLU A 213 19.44 7.44 -7.30
N ILE A 214 18.16 7.05 -7.32
CA ILE A 214 17.09 7.85 -7.93
C ILE A 214 16.91 9.18 -7.18
N ALA A 215 16.92 9.16 -5.84
CA ALA A 215 16.81 10.37 -5.03
C ALA A 215 18.00 11.32 -5.24
N GLU A 216 19.21 10.78 -5.27
CA GLU A 216 20.44 11.55 -5.50
C GLU A 216 20.45 12.17 -6.91
N LYS A 217 20.08 11.40 -7.93
CA LYS A 217 20.07 11.88 -9.33
C LYS A 217 18.99 12.91 -9.61
N THR A 218 17.80 12.75 -9.02
CA THR A 218 16.68 13.68 -9.21
C THR A 218 16.76 14.92 -8.31
N GLY A 219 17.57 14.87 -7.25
CA GLY A 219 17.60 15.91 -6.21
C GLY A 219 16.32 15.95 -5.35
N ILE A 220 15.49 14.92 -5.43
CA ILE A 220 14.21 14.83 -4.73
C ILE A 220 14.42 14.17 -3.36
N PRO A 221 13.79 14.65 -2.28
CA PRO A 221 13.90 14.01 -0.97
C PRO A 221 13.49 12.53 -1.02
N LEU A 222 14.30 11.66 -0.42
CA LEU A 222 14.10 10.21 -0.40
C LEU A 222 12.69 9.79 0.02
N GLU A 223 12.10 10.49 1.00
CA GLU A 223 10.72 10.22 1.46
C GLU A 223 9.68 10.47 0.36
N LEU A 224 9.87 11.51 -0.45
CA LEU A 224 8.99 11.79 -1.58
C LEU A 224 9.20 10.77 -2.71
N VAL A 225 10.43 10.34 -2.96
CA VAL A 225 10.75 9.26 -3.91
C VAL A 225 10.06 7.96 -3.50
N ARG A 226 10.21 7.55 -2.23
CA ARG A 226 9.54 6.36 -1.67
C ARG A 226 8.03 6.42 -1.85
N LYS A 227 7.42 7.56 -1.50
CA LYS A 227 5.98 7.77 -1.63
C LYS A 227 5.52 7.68 -3.10
N THR A 228 6.32 8.24 -4.02
CA THR A 228 6.04 8.19 -5.46
C THR A 228 6.11 6.76 -5.99
N ILE A 229 7.16 6.01 -5.63
CA ILE A 229 7.31 4.60 -6.03
C ILE A 229 6.16 3.77 -5.47
N GLN A 230 5.79 3.98 -4.21
CA GLN A 230 4.68 3.25 -3.58
C GLN A 230 3.35 3.49 -4.27
N ARG A 231 3.10 4.74 -4.71
CA ARG A 231 1.96 5.09 -5.55
C ARG A 231 2.07 4.51 -6.96
N GLY A 232 3.27 4.38 -7.50
CA GLY A 232 3.53 3.69 -8.76
C GLY A 232 3.21 2.19 -8.69
N ILE A 233 3.58 1.52 -7.60
CA ILE A 233 3.24 0.11 -7.35
C ILE A 233 1.73 -0.07 -7.25
N SER A 234 1.03 0.78 -6.48
CA SER A 234 -0.42 0.65 -6.31
C SER A 234 -1.20 0.83 -7.62
N GLN A 235 -0.65 1.63 -8.54
CA GLN A 235 -1.21 1.86 -9.86
C GLN A 235 -0.68 0.89 -10.92
N SER A 236 0.10 -0.13 -10.54
CA SER A 236 0.72 -1.13 -11.44
C SER A 236 1.60 -0.52 -12.53
N ILE A 237 2.19 0.64 -12.24
CA ILE A 237 3.11 1.41 -13.08
C ILE A 237 4.53 0.91 -12.92
N VAL A 238 4.83 0.44 -11.71
CA VAL A 238 6.14 0.05 -11.27
C VAL A 238 6.03 -1.31 -10.61
N LYS A 239 6.99 -2.20 -10.93
CA LYS A 239 7.14 -3.51 -10.32
C LYS A 239 8.42 -3.57 -9.50
N ARG A 240 8.39 -4.30 -8.38
CA ARG A 240 9.59 -4.55 -7.57
C ARG A 240 10.50 -5.52 -8.32
N VAL A 241 11.79 -5.30 -8.22
CA VAL A 241 12.81 -6.18 -8.81
C VAL A 241 13.48 -6.94 -7.68
N LYS A 242 13.40 -8.27 -7.73
CA LYS A 242 14.13 -9.14 -6.81
C LYS A 242 15.61 -9.12 -7.15
N GLN A 243 16.43 -8.93 -6.13
CA GLN A 243 17.87 -8.91 -6.22
C GLN A 243 18.46 -10.20 -5.65
N TYR A 244 19.31 -10.84 -6.44
CA TYR A 244 19.99 -12.08 -6.10
C TYR A 244 21.52 -11.84 -6.15
N PRO A 245 22.17 -11.60 -5.01
CA PRO A 245 23.61 -11.34 -4.99
C PRO A 245 24.41 -12.62 -5.28
N LEU A 246 25.45 -12.48 -6.10
CA LEU A 246 26.43 -13.52 -6.41
C LEU A 246 27.84 -13.02 -6.11
N ILE A 247 28.53 -13.64 -5.16
CA ILE A 247 29.93 -13.33 -4.84
C ILE A 247 30.86 -14.21 -5.68
N LYS A 248 31.40 -13.68 -6.78
CA LYS A 248 32.28 -14.43 -7.71
C LYS A 248 33.64 -14.73 -7.08
N ARG A 249 34.31 -13.71 -6.54
CA ARG A 249 35.67 -13.81 -6.02
C ARG A 249 35.83 -12.86 -4.84
N LEU A 250 36.34 -13.39 -3.72
CA LEU A 250 36.79 -12.58 -2.60
C LEU A 250 38.31 -12.47 -2.70
N ASP A 251 38.83 -11.25 -2.80
CA ASP A 251 40.25 -10.99 -2.62
C ASP A 251 40.58 -10.97 -1.12
N ARG A 252 41.84 -11.22 -0.77
CA ARG A 252 42.29 -11.20 0.63
C ARG A 252 42.12 -9.79 1.25
N GLY A 253 42.15 -8.73 0.45
CA GLY A 253 41.93 -7.35 0.89
C GLY A 253 40.51 -7.11 1.41
N SER A 254 39.49 -7.64 0.72
CA SER A 254 38.10 -7.59 1.20
C SER A 254 37.90 -8.27 2.54
N LEU A 255 38.63 -9.34 2.84
CA LEU A 255 38.56 -10.03 4.15
C LEU A 255 39.20 -9.20 5.27
N LEU A 256 40.21 -8.39 4.97
CA LEU A 256 40.89 -7.54 5.95
C LEU A 256 40.00 -6.38 6.45
N LEU A 257 39.01 -5.95 5.64
CA LEU A 257 38.04 -4.91 6.03
C LEU A 257 37.18 -5.28 7.25
N PHE A 258 37.14 -6.58 7.60
CA PHE A 258 36.31 -7.11 8.68
C PHE A 258 37.12 -7.66 9.85
N GLY A 259 38.45 -7.49 9.82
CA GLY A 259 39.37 -7.96 10.85
C GLY A 259 39.81 -9.42 10.66
N ILE A 260 40.86 -9.81 11.38
CA ILE A 260 41.52 -11.12 11.29
C ILE A 260 40.85 -12.15 12.22
N ASP A 261 39.73 -11.80 12.87
CA ASP A 261 39.05 -12.70 13.79
C ASP A 261 38.47 -13.93 13.03
N PRO A 262 38.72 -15.17 13.50
CA PRO A 262 38.15 -16.38 12.91
C PRO A 262 36.62 -16.35 12.75
N SER A 263 35.91 -15.63 13.63
CA SER A 263 34.45 -15.47 13.56
C SER A 263 34.00 -14.73 12.29
N TYR A 264 34.70 -13.65 11.91
CA TYR A 264 34.42 -12.94 10.65
C TYR A 264 34.78 -13.76 9.43
N ILE A 265 35.88 -14.53 9.49
CA ILE A 265 36.26 -15.43 8.38
C ILE A 265 35.16 -16.47 8.12
N ASN A 266 34.57 -17.04 9.17
CA ASN A 266 33.47 -18.00 9.04
C ASN A 266 32.19 -17.33 8.51
N PHE A 267 31.83 -16.16 9.05
CA PHE A 267 30.72 -15.36 8.55
C PHE A 267 30.84 -15.07 7.04
N TYR A 268 32.04 -14.72 6.55
CA TYR A 268 32.27 -14.48 5.12
C TYR A 268 32.17 -15.73 4.25
N LYS A 269 32.66 -16.87 4.74
CA LYS A 269 32.50 -18.15 4.03
C LYS A 269 31.02 -18.50 3.88
N GLU A 270 30.23 -18.27 4.93
CA GLU A 270 28.79 -18.46 4.90
C GLU A 270 28.10 -17.46 3.98
N LEU A 271 28.44 -16.16 4.06
CA LEU A 271 27.93 -15.13 3.17
C LEU A 271 28.18 -15.49 1.70
N ARG A 272 29.40 -15.92 1.34
CA ARG A 272 29.73 -16.38 -0.03
C ARG A 272 28.91 -17.60 -0.44
N ARG A 273 28.71 -18.56 0.47
CA ARG A 273 27.91 -19.77 0.21
C ARG A 273 26.43 -19.42 -0.04
N LEU A 274 25.92 -18.41 0.65
CA LEU A 274 24.52 -17.97 0.58
C LEU A 274 24.27 -17.04 -0.62
N CYS A 275 25.19 -16.10 -0.90
CA CYS A 275 25.19 -15.21 -2.07
C CYS A 275 25.67 -15.96 -3.33
N ASN A 276 24.87 -16.91 -3.78
CA ASN A 276 25.13 -17.77 -4.93
C ASN A 276 24.26 -17.41 -6.16
N GLY A 277 23.59 -16.26 -6.14
CA GLY A 277 22.70 -15.83 -7.22
C GLY A 277 21.34 -16.53 -7.26
N LYS A 278 21.00 -17.38 -6.27
CA LYS A 278 19.70 -18.09 -6.21
C LYS A 278 18.79 -17.64 -5.09
N ARG A 279 19.32 -16.91 -4.10
CA ARG A 279 18.57 -16.45 -2.93
C ARG A 279 18.40 -14.94 -2.94
N THR A 280 17.26 -14.47 -2.46
CA THR A 280 17.00 -13.04 -2.30
C THR A 280 17.75 -12.48 -1.09
N LEU A 281 17.86 -11.15 -1.01
CA LEU A 281 18.42 -10.48 0.18
C LEU A 281 17.69 -10.85 1.47
N GLU A 282 16.35 -10.91 1.43
CA GLU A 282 15.51 -11.29 2.57
C GLU A 282 15.85 -12.71 3.07
N GLU A 283 15.99 -13.68 2.17
CA GLU A 283 16.34 -15.06 2.51
C GLU A 283 17.74 -15.17 3.12
N ILE A 284 18.71 -14.46 2.54
CA ILE A 284 20.10 -14.47 3.02
C ILE A 284 20.17 -13.82 4.40
N ALA A 285 19.50 -12.68 4.60
CA ALA A 285 19.44 -11.97 5.87
C ALA A 285 18.84 -12.85 6.96
N SER A 286 17.74 -13.56 6.65
CA SER A 286 17.12 -14.51 7.58
C SER A 286 18.03 -15.68 7.94
N LEU A 287 18.80 -16.22 7.00
CA LEU A 287 19.71 -17.34 7.25
C LEU A 287 20.97 -16.95 8.02
N LEU A 288 21.38 -15.68 7.92
CA LEU A 288 22.50 -15.11 8.67
C LEU A 288 22.05 -14.48 9.99
N GLU A 289 20.75 -14.50 10.30
CA GLU A 289 20.15 -13.88 11.49
C GLU A 289 20.51 -12.40 11.66
N ILE A 290 20.68 -11.68 10.55
CA ILE A 290 20.98 -10.24 10.53
C ILE A 290 19.87 -9.46 9.84
N PRO A 291 19.64 -8.19 10.21
CA PRO A 291 18.76 -7.31 9.45
C PRO A 291 19.23 -7.14 8.01
N GLU A 292 18.29 -7.13 7.06
CA GLU A 292 18.58 -6.94 5.62
C GLU A 292 19.37 -5.66 5.35
N THR A 293 19.08 -4.57 6.06
CA THR A 293 19.82 -3.31 5.97
C THR A 293 21.29 -3.46 6.35
N LYS A 294 21.62 -4.31 7.33
CA LYS A 294 23.02 -4.61 7.66
C LYS A 294 23.67 -5.48 6.60
N LEU A 295 22.94 -6.46 6.05
CA LEU A 295 23.43 -7.29 4.95
C LEU A 295 23.80 -6.44 3.74
N VAL A 296 22.94 -5.49 3.35
CA VAL A 296 23.18 -4.59 2.23
C VAL A 296 24.41 -3.72 2.48
N ASN A 297 24.54 -3.09 3.65
CA ASN A 297 25.73 -2.30 3.99
C ASN A 297 27.02 -3.12 3.92
N ILE A 298 26.94 -4.41 4.28
CA ILE A 298 28.09 -5.33 4.15
C ILE A 298 28.38 -5.56 2.67
N LEU A 299 27.37 -5.90 1.87
CA LEU A 299 27.51 -6.15 0.43
C LEU A 299 28.04 -4.90 -0.31
N GLU A 300 27.57 -3.70 0.00
CA GLU A 300 28.10 -2.44 -0.55
C GLU A 300 29.59 -2.24 -0.26
N ARG A 301 30.09 -2.67 0.90
CA ARG A 301 31.53 -2.62 1.19
C ARG A 301 32.37 -3.59 0.37
N VAL A 302 31.75 -4.62 -0.19
CA VAL A 302 32.39 -5.63 -1.05
C VAL A 302 31.91 -5.52 -2.50
N GLU A 303 31.40 -4.36 -2.91
CA GLU A 303 30.74 -4.10 -4.20
C GLU A 303 31.51 -4.65 -5.40
N ASN A 304 32.84 -4.46 -5.43
CA ASN A 304 33.72 -4.93 -6.52
C ASN A 304 33.72 -6.47 -6.72
N SER A 305 33.18 -7.23 -5.77
CA SER A 305 33.15 -8.69 -5.76
C SER A 305 31.76 -9.29 -6.00
N ILE A 306 30.73 -8.44 -6.13
CA ILE A 306 29.32 -8.86 -6.20
C ILE A 306 28.75 -8.61 -7.58
N GLU A 307 28.15 -9.65 -8.15
CA GLU A 307 27.27 -9.54 -9.30
C GLU A 307 25.82 -9.63 -8.84
N TRP A 308 24.98 -8.72 -9.33
CA TRP A 308 23.55 -8.68 -8.99
C TRP A 308 22.73 -9.28 -10.12
N ILE A 309 22.17 -10.47 -9.88
CA ILE A 309 21.15 -11.05 -10.76
C ILE A 309 19.80 -10.43 -10.37
N ARG A 310 19.02 -10.01 -11.36
CA ARG A 310 17.79 -9.23 -11.16
C ARG A 310 16.62 -9.90 -11.87
N GLU A 311 15.52 -10.12 -11.17
CA GLU A 311 14.28 -10.64 -11.74
C GLU A 311 13.11 -9.71 -11.41
N VAL A 312 12.28 -9.39 -12.41
CA VAL A 312 11.11 -8.52 -12.23
C VAL A 312 9.93 -9.36 -11.72
N GLU A 313 9.29 -8.92 -10.65
CA GLU A 313 8.08 -9.54 -10.06
C GLU A 313 6.80 -9.16 -10.81
#